data_AF-A0AAU3WNR4-F1
#
_entry.id   AF-A0AAU3WNR4-F1
#
_cell.length_a   1.000
_cell.length_b   1.000
_cell.length_c   1.000
_cell.angle_alpha   90.00
_cell.angle_beta   90.00
_cell.angle_gamma   90.00
#
_symmetry.space_group_name_H-M   'P 1'
#
loop_
_entity.id
_entity.type
_entity.pdbx_description
1 polymer ?
#
loop_
_entity_poly.entity_id
_entity_poly.type
_entity_poly.pdbx_seq_one_letter_code
_entity_poly.pdbx_strand_id
1 'polypeptide(L)'
;MSSRERLNSQDTEASRVRDAVSSVEIQEAVRQHYRFAVKRFALRSPLFVALAVLFMVSHTELLIPVGLVGILGAVYCLQMLARRAGCTWLCSRAFRAYEAEFVPSVKKVRQEGGGVLFLLLGQERNPMWTMRAHKASRTGVWPKGIETGVWFAGDRLFGGAAFVPGSGELLIMQPNGWRLWAPERKNAGAERIARARRAGIRRLRIRRPVRVNG
;
A
#
# COMPACT_ATOMS: atom_id res chain seq x y z
N MET A 1 46.91 -8.46 4.07
CA MET A 1 45.54 -7.91 4.18
C MET A 1 45.54 -6.50 3.61
N SER A 2 44.94 -6.35 2.43
CA SER A 2 45.10 -5.18 1.56
C SER A 2 44.02 -4.12 1.85
N SER A 3 44.33 -2.82 1.75
CA SER A 3 43.39 -1.71 2.02
C SER A 3 42.09 -1.77 1.21
N ARG A 4 42.07 -2.47 0.07
CA ARG A 4 40.84 -2.74 -0.71
C ARG A 4 39.85 -3.69 -0.03
N GLU A 5 40.33 -4.67 0.73
CA GLU A 5 39.46 -5.60 1.48
C GLU A 5 38.76 -4.89 2.65
N ARG A 6 39.44 -3.92 3.28
CA ARG A 6 38.87 -3.10 4.35
C ARG A 6 37.78 -2.15 3.84
N LEU A 7 37.96 -1.51 2.68
CA LEU A 7 36.92 -0.68 2.06
C LEU A 7 35.68 -1.50 1.69
N ASN A 8 35.86 -2.66 1.04
CA ASN A 8 34.72 -3.49 0.62
C ASN A 8 33.96 -4.07 1.83
N SER A 9 34.66 -4.37 2.93
CA SER A 9 34.05 -4.76 4.19
C SER A 9 33.23 -3.63 4.81
N GLN A 10 33.75 -2.40 4.83
CA GLN A 10 33.05 -1.23 5.38
C GLN A 10 31.81 -0.86 4.57
N ASP A 11 31.89 -0.91 3.23
CA ASP A 11 30.75 -0.62 2.35
C ASP A 11 29.63 -1.67 2.49
N THR A 12 30.01 -2.94 2.68
CA THR A 12 29.06 -4.04 2.90
C THR A 12 28.38 -3.94 4.27
N GLU A 13 29.11 -3.48 5.29
CA GLU A 13 28.56 -3.31 6.63
C GLU A 13 27.62 -2.09 6.69
N ALA A 14 28.00 -0.98 6.05
CA ALA A 14 27.18 0.22 5.95
C ALA A 14 25.87 -0.02 5.17
N SER A 15 25.91 -0.80 4.09
CA SER A 15 24.69 -1.16 3.34
C SER A 15 23.76 -2.04 4.16
N ARG A 16 24.29 -3.08 4.83
CA ARG A 16 23.48 -3.95 5.73
C ARG A 16 22.83 -3.18 6.86
N VAL A 17 23.55 -2.25 7.50
CA VAL A 17 22.99 -1.42 8.58
C VAL A 17 21.85 -0.54 8.04
N ARG A 18 22.03 0.07 6.86
CA ARG A 18 21.00 0.88 6.22
C ARG A 18 19.75 0.06 5.87
N ASP A 19 19.93 -1.15 5.36
CA ASP A 19 18.83 -2.05 5.00
C ASP A 19 18.10 -2.58 6.24
N ALA A 20 18.84 -2.85 7.32
CA ALA A 20 18.25 -3.24 8.60
C ALA A 20 17.39 -2.11 9.18
N VAL A 21 17.91 -0.87 9.20
CA VAL A 21 17.17 0.31 9.69
C VAL A 21 15.92 0.54 8.84
N SER A 22 16.01 0.47 7.52
CA SER A 22 14.85 0.68 6.64
C SER A 22 13.79 -0.40 6.82
N SER A 23 14.18 -1.66 7.02
CA SER A 23 13.22 -2.75 7.28
C SER A 23 12.42 -2.55 8.58
N VAL A 24 13.09 -2.02 9.63
CA VAL A 24 12.45 -1.70 10.91
C VAL A 24 11.49 -0.52 10.75
N GLU A 25 11.91 0.55 10.06
CA GLU A 25 11.06 1.71 9.77
C GLU A 25 9.82 1.34 8.95
N ILE A 26 9.98 0.50 7.92
CA ILE A 26 8.87 -0.02 7.11
C ILE A 26 7.90 -0.80 7.99
N GLN A 27 8.40 -1.69 8.85
CA GLN A 27 7.55 -2.51 9.71
C GLN A 27 6.80 -1.66 10.73
N GLU A 28 7.45 -0.64 11.30
CA GLU A 28 6.81 0.27 12.25
C GLU A 28 5.75 1.14 11.56
N ALA A 29 6.01 1.63 10.35
CA ALA A 29 5.02 2.37 9.57
C ALA A 29 3.79 1.52 9.24
N VAL A 30 3.98 0.26 8.83
CA VAL A 30 2.88 -0.71 8.64
C VAL A 30 2.06 -0.87 9.91
N ARG A 31 2.71 -1.03 11.06
CA ARG A 31 2.05 -1.19 12.36
C ARG A 31 1.29 0.07 12.77
N GLN A 32 1.85 1.25 12.53
CA GLN A 32 1.20 2.54 12.82
C GLN A 32 -0.06 2.73 11.98
N HIS A 33 0.00 2.54 10.66
CA HIS A 33 -1.18 2.64 9.78
C HIS A 33 -2.27 1.64 10.16
N TYR A 34 -1.89 0.42 10.55
CA TYR A 34 -2.82 -0.58 11.05
C TYR A 34 -3.48 -0.13 12.37
N ARG A 35 -2.70 0.33 13.36
CA ARG A 35 -3.21 0.85 14.64
C ARG A 35 -4.17 2.03 14.44
N PHE A 36 -3.84 2.97 13.54
CA PHE A 36 -4.74 4.08 13.23
C PHE A 36 -6.05 3.62 12.58
N ALA A 37 -6.00 2.60 11.70
CA ALA A 37 -7.20 2.01 11.11
C ALA A 37 -8.06 1.30 12.17
N VAL A 38 -7.44 0.50 13.04
CA VAL A 38 -8.13 -0.22 14.13
C VAL A 38 -8.72 0.75 15.14
N LYS A 39 -7.99 1.78 15.59
CA LYS A 39 -8.49 2.77 16.56
C LYS A 39 -9.72 3.51 16.05
N ARG A 40 -9.73 3.92 14.77
CA ARG A 40 -10.90 4.58 14.16
C ARG A 40 -12.10 3.65 14.01
N PHE A 41 -11.85 2.35 13.80
CA PHE A 41 -12.90 1.34 13.77
C PHE A 41 -13.46 1.07 15.16
N ALA A 42 -12.59 0.82 16.14
CA ALA A 42 -12.97 0.58 17.54
C ALA A 42 -13.77 1.75 18.13
N LEU A 43 -13.52 2.99 17.70
CA LEU A 43 -14.29 4.16 18.13
C LEU A 43 -15.71 4.21 17.54
N ARG A 44 -15.91 3.76 16.29
CA ARG A 44 -17.20 3.90 15.58
C ARG A 44 -18.06 2.63 15.60
N SER A 45 -17.43 1.47 15.63
CA SER A 45 -18.10 0.16 15.61
C SER A 45 -19.08 -0.07 16.78
N PRO A 46 -18.79 0.28 18.05
CA PRO A 46 -19.66 -0.10 19.16
C PRO A 46 -21.05 0.53 19.06
N LEU A 47 -21.16 1.75 18.52
CA LEU A 47 -22.46 2.41 18.30
C LEU A 47 -23.35 1.60 17.34
N PHE A 48 -22.81 1.21 16.18
CA PHE A 48 -23.59 0.46 15.19
C PHE A 48 -23.89 -0.97 15.64
N VAL A 49 -22.96 -1.59 16.37
CA VAL A 49 -23.18 -2.91 16.97
C VAL A 49 -24.27 -2.83 18.05
N ALA A 50 -24.24 -1.82 18.91
CA ALA A 50 -25.27 -1.62 19.93
C ALA A 50 -26.66 -1.42 19.31
N LEU A 51 -26.77 -0.60 18.25
CA LEU A 51 -28.03 -0.40 17.53
C LEU A 51 -28.53 -1.70 16.86
N ALA A 52 -27.63 -2.49 16.27
CA ALA A 52 -27.99 -3.77 15.66
C ALA A 52 -28.43 -4.80 16.71
N VAL A 53 -27.73 -4.88 17.86
CA VAL A 53 -28.10 -5.77 18.97
C VAL A 53 -29.43 -5.36 19.60
N LEU A 54 -29.64 -4.06 19.84
CA LEU A 54 -30.89 -3.53 20.38
C LEU A 54 -32.08 -3.90 19.48
N PHE A 55 -31.93 -3.77 18.16
CA PHE A 55 -32.94 -4.20 17.21
C PHE A 55 -33.23 -5.70 17.28
N MET A 56 -32.18 -6.54 17.35
CA MET A 56 -32.33 -8.00 17.41
C MET A 56 -33.03 -8.47 18.69
N VAL A 57 -32.83 -7.78 19.82
CA VAL A 57 -33.41 -8.15 21.12
C VAL A 57 -34.84 -7.61 21.28
N SER A 58 -35.12 -6.39 20.80
CA SER A 58 -36.39 -5.73 21.09
C SER A 58 -37.58 -6.25 20.27
N HIS A 59 -37.37 -6.96 19.16
CA HIS A 59 -38.41 -7.54 18.27
C HIS A 59 -39.60 -6.60 17.96
N THR A 60 -39.39 -5.28 18.01
CA THR A 60 -40.44 -4.29 17.85
C THR A 60 -40.50 -3.85 16.40
N GLU A 61 -41.67 -3.94 15.76
CA GLU A 61 -41.83 -3.54 14.35
C GLU A 61 -41.51 -2.04 14.12
N LEU A 62 -41.66 -1.21 15.15
CA LEU A 62 -41.30 0.21 15.12
C LEU A 62 -39.78 0.46 15.01
N LEU A 63 -38.94 -0.52 15.39
CA LEU A 63 -37.47 -0.40 15.40
C LEU A 63 -36.79 -0.87 14.11
N ILE A 64 -37.55 -1.37 13.13
CA ILE A 64 -37.03 -1.84 11.83
C ILE A 64 -36.08 -0.83 11.14
N PRO A 65 -36.43 0.47 10.99
CA PRO A 65 -35.52 1.42 10.33
C PRO A 65 -34.22 1.64 11.14
N VAL A 66 -34.30 1.61 12.47
CA VAL A 66 -33.14 1.77 13.36
C VAL A 66 -32.20 0.56 13.26
N GLY A 67 -32.76 -0.64 13.24
CA GLY A 67 -32.03 -1.88 13.02
C GLY A 67 -31.30 -1.91 11.68
N LEU A 68 -31.99 -1.49 10.61
CA LEU A 68 -31.40 -1.42 9.27
C LEU A 68 -30.20 -0.45 9.24
N VAL A 69 -30.30 0.72 9.87
CA VAL A 69 -29.19 1.67 9.99
C VAL A 69 -28.03 1.07 10.78
N GLY A 70 -28.31 0.35 11.88
CA GLY A 70 -27.31 -0.35 12.67
C GLY A 70 -26.53 -1.38 11.84
N ILE A 71 -27.24 -2.25 11.13
CA ILE A 71 -26.64 -3.30 10.28
C ILE A 71 -25.84 -2.67 9.13
N LEU A 72 -26.42 -1.73 8.39
CA LEU A 72 -25.73 -1.08 7.27
C LEU A 72 -24.49 -0.32 7.74
N GLY A 73 -24.57 0.38 8.87
CA GLY A 73 -23.44 1.07 9.46
C GLY A 73 -22.33 0.14 9.94
N ALA A 74 -22.68 -1.01 10.55
CA ALA A 74 -21.73 -2.04 10.94
C ALA A 74 -21.02 -2.65 9.71
N VAL A 75 -21.79 -3.02 8.67
CA VAL A 75 -21.25 -3.52 7.40
C VAL A 75 -20.34 -2.48 6.75
N TYR A 76 -20.74 -1.21 6.73
CA TYR A 76 -19.93 -0.13 6.19
C TYR A 76 -18.60 0.05 6.95
N CYS A 77 -18.65 0.02 8.29
CA CYS A 77 -17.45 0.09 9.13
C CYS A 77 -16.52 -1.10 8.87
N LEU A 78 -17.07 -2.31 8.76
CA LEU A 78 -16.31 -3.50 8.46
C LEU A 78 -15.66 -3.44 7.08
N GLN A 79 -16.40 -2.98 6.06
CA GLN A 79 -15.85 -2.78 4.72
C GLN A 79 -14.73 -1.72 4.71
N MET A 80 -14.89 -0.62 5.44
CA MET A 80 -13.86 0.41 5.60
C MET A 80 -12.59 -0.17 6.23
N LEU A 81 -12.74 -0.94 7.32
CA LEU A 81 -11.62 -1.59 8.00
C LEU A 81 -10.94 -2.62 7.09
N ALA A 82 -11.71 -3.53 6.49
CA ALA A 82 -11.20 -4.58 5.60
C ALA A 82 -10.41 -3.97 4.43
N ARG A 83 -10.86 -2.85 3.87
CA ARG A 83 -10.14 -2.16 2.79
C ARG A 83 -8.82 -1.54 3.27
N ARG A 84 -8.80 -0.89 4.45
CA ARG A 84 -7.56 -0.28 4.99
C ARG A 84 -6.56 -1.31 5.48
N ALA A 85 -7.04 -2.31 6.22
CA ALA A 85 -6.24 -3.44 6.68
C ALA A 85 -5.72 -4.26 5.49
N GLY A 86 -6.55 -4.49 4.47
CA GLY A 86 -6.15 -5.18 3.25
C GLY A 86 -5.04 -4.47 2.49
N CYS A 87 -5.10 -3.13 2.37
CA CYS A 87 -4.00 -2.36 1.78
C CYS A 87 -2.70 -2.51 2.57
N THR A 88 -2.78 -2.37 3.89
CA THR A 88 -1.61 -2.45 4.78
C THR A 88 -1.00 -3.86 4.77
N TRP A 89 -1.86 -4.88 4.77
CA TRP A 89 -1.47 -6.28 4.65
C TRP A 89 -0.83 -6.59 3.30
N LEU A 90 -1.36 -6.07 2.20
CA LEU A 90 -0.75 -6.18 0.87
C LEU A 90 0.64 -5.54 0.84
N CYS A 91 0.83 -4.37 1.44
CA CYS A 91 2.15 -3.74 1.54
C CYS A 91 3.11 -4.63 2.33
N SER A 92 2.72 -5.06 3.53
CA SER A 92 3.54 -5.96 4.35
C SER A 92 3.91 -7.25 3.60
N ARG A 93 2.96 -7.82 2.85
CA ARG A 93 3.17 -9.05 2.08
C ARG A 93 4.09 -8.83 0.87
N ALA A 94 4.05 -7.65 0.25
CA ALA A 94 4.98 -7.27 -0.81
C ALA A 94 6.41 -7.13 -0.26
N PHE A 95 6.60 -6.42 0.87
CA PHE A 95 7.91 -6.28 1.52
C PHE A 95 8.50 -7.59 2.06
N ARG A 96 7.67 -8.60 2.34
CA ARG A 96 8.14 -9.95 2.71
C ARG A 96 8.53 -10.81 1.51
N ALA A 97 7.92 -10.58 0.36
CA ALA A 97 8.09 -11.40 -0.83
C ALA A 97 9.14 -10.83 -1.81
N TYR A 98 9.46 -9.54 -1.68
CA TYR A 98 10.43 -8.81 -2.46
C TYR A 98 11.31 -8.01 -1.48
N GLU A 99 12.62 -8.04 -1.71
CA GLU A 99 13.54 -7.15 -1.00
C GLU A 99 13.23 -5.70 -1.36
N ALA A 100 13.35 -4.80 -0.39
CA ALA A 100 13.07 -3.39 -0.58
C ALA A 100 14.29 -2.72 -1.22
N GLU A 101 14.13 -2.23 -2.45
CA GLU A 101 15.18 -1.50 -3.16
C GLU A 101 14.95 0.01 -2.99
N PHE A 102 15.99 0.74 -2.57
CA PHE A 102 15.91 2.19 -2.48
C PHE A 102 16.01 2.84 -3.86
N VAL A 103 14.94 3.54 -4.26
CA VAL A 103 14.88 4.29 -5.52
C VAL A 103 15.04 5.78 -5.21
N PRO A 104 16.22 6.38 -5.50
CA PRO A 104 16.56 7.73 -5.04
C PRO A 104 15.83 8.85 -5.82
N SER A 105 15.39 8.59 -7.05
CA SER A 105 14.72 9.61 -7.87
C SER A 105 13.28 9.19 -8.19
N VAL A 106 12.34 9.99 -7.69
CA VAL A 106 10.92 9.84 -7.99
C VAL A 106 10.42 11.15 -8.59
N LYS A 107 10.17 11.14 -9.91
CA LYS A 107 9.60 12.31 -10.59
C LYS A 107 8.07 12.25 -10.53
N LYS A 108 7.46 13.37 -10.11
CA LYS A 108 6.01 13.56 -10.13
C LYS A 108 5.55 13.72 -11.58
N VAL A 109 4.71 12.79 -12.05
CA VAL A 109 4.06 12.93 -13.37
C VAL A 109 2.72 13.63 -13.22
N ARG A 110 1.85 13.08 -12.37
CA ARG A 110 0.47 13.56 -12.23
C ARG A 110 -0.11 13.11 -10.90
N GLN A 111 -1.06 13.89 -10.40
CA GLN A 111 -1.86 13.55 -9.24
C GLN A 111 -3.33 13.53 -9.67
N GLU A 112 -4.02 12.42 -9.43
CA GLU A 112 -5.46 12.30 -9.62
C GLU A 112 -6.16 12.39 -8.26
N GLY A 113 -7.40 12.92 -8.25
CA GLY A 113 -8.25 12.96 -7.06
C GLY A 113 -8.45 11.57 -6.45
N GLY A 114 -8.66 11.50 -5.13
CA GLY A 114 -8.88 10.23 -4.41
C GLY A 114 -7.60 9.49 -3.99
N GLY A 115 -6.44 10.16 -4.00
CA GLY A 115 -5.19 9.62 -3.45
C GLY A 115 -4.38 8.74 -4.42
N VAL A 116 -4.61 8.92 -5.71
CA VAL A 116 -3.86 8.27 -6.80
C VAL A 116 -2.74 9.19 -7.29
N LEU A 117 -1.52 8.66 -7.33
CA LEU A 117 -0.31 9.36 -7.74
C LEU A 117 0.30 8.63 -8.93
N PHE A 118 0.76 9.35 -9.95
CA PHE A 118 1.56 8.81 -11.04
C PHE A 118 3.01 9.22 -10.82
N LEU A 119 3.86 8.21 -10.64
CA LEU A 119 5.26 8.34 -10.25
C LEU A 119 6.11 7.70 -11.34
N LEU A 120 7.14 8.41 -11.79
CA LEU A 120 8.24 7.82 -12.54
C LEU A 120 9.27 7.33 -11.53
N LEU A 121 9.48 6.01 -11.49
CA LEU A 121 10.57 5.41 -10.72
C LEU A 121 11.71 5.07 -11.68
N GLY A 122 12.90 5.57 -11.37
CA GLY A 122 14.10 5.28 -12.13
C GLY A 122 15.12 6.43 -12.06
N GLN A 123 16.38 6.09 -12.32
CA GLN A 123 17.48 7.04 -12.48
C GLN A 123 17.74 7.22 -13.98
N GLU A 124 18.32 8.33 -14.44
CA GLU A 124 18.58 8.60 -15.87
C GLU A 124 19.35 7.47 -16.61
N ARG A 125 20.06 6.60 -15.89
CA ARG A 125 20.79 5.44 -16.45
C ARG A 125 20.02 4.11 -16.47
N ASN A 126 18.82 4.03 -15.89
CA ASN A 126 17.98 2.82 -15.87
C ASN A 126 16.61 3.18 -16.46
N PRO A 127 15.86 2.27 -17.14
CA PRO A 127 14.61 2.66 -17.78
C PRO A 127 13.65 3.25 -16.76
N MET A 128 13.14 4.46 -17.01
CA MET A 128 12.14 5.07 -16.13
C MET A 128 10.80 4.37 -16.34
N TRP A 129 10.17 3.86 -15.27
CA TRP A 129 8.85 3.24 -15.36
C TRP A 129 7.79 4.10 -14.69
N THR A 130 6.70 4.35 -15.42
CA THR A 130 5.53 5.03 -14.88
C THR A 130 4.68 4.06 -14.08
N MET A 131 4.69 4.25 -12.76
CA MET A 131 3.85 3.52 -11.82
C MET A 131 2.70 4.40 -11.33
N ARG A 132 1.54 3.78 -11.19
CA ARG A 132 0.39 4.32 -10.48
C ARG A 132 0.48 3.87 -9.02
N ALA A 133 0.70 4.82 -8.13
CA ALA A 133 0.68 4.63 -6.69
C ALA A 133 -0.67 5.02 -6.09
N HIS A 134 -1.12 4.29 -5.09
CA HIS A 134 -2.29 4.59 -4.27
C HIS A 134 -1.87 4.60 -2.81
N LYS A 135 -2.15 5.69 -2.09
CA LYS A 135 -1.82 5.77 -0.66
C LYS A 135 -2.69 4.85 0.19
N ALA A 136 -2.09 4.16 1.14
CA ALA A 136 -2.80 3.38 2.15
C ALA A 136 -3.75 4.29 2.97
N SER A 137 -3.31 5.52 3.29
CA SER A 137 -4.12 6.52 4.01
C SER A 137 -5.27 7.12 3.18
N ARG A 138 -5.24 6.96 1.84
CA ARG A 138 -6.19 7.54 0.86
C ARG A 138 -6.37 9.06 0.95
N THR A 139 -5.44 9.77 1.57
CA THR A 139 -5.49 11.23 1.62
C THR A 139 -5.26 11.81 0.20
N GLY A 140 -5.74 13.00 -0.09
CA GLY A 140 -5.48 13.67 -1.38
C GLY A 140 -4.11 14.33 -1.48
N VAL A 141 -3.33 14.39 -0.39
CA VAL A 141 -2.15 15.26 -0.26
C VAL A 141 -0.86 14.61 -0.80
N TRP A 142 0.04 15.36 -1.43
CA TRP A 142 1.34 14.79 -1.84
C TRP A 142 2.17 14.36 -0.61
N PRO A 143 2.75 13.14 -0.54
CA PRO A 143 3.56 12.73 0.60
C PRO A 143 4.80 13.61 0.73
N LYS A 144 5.07 14.11 1.94
CA LYS A 144 6.32 14.82 2.24
C LYS A 144 7.49 13.81 2.14
N GLY A 145 8.62 14.23 1.56
CA GLY A 145 9.82 13.40 1.46
C GLY A 145 9.82 12.38 0.32
N ILE A 146 8.81 12.35 -0.56
CA ILE A 146 8.84 11.43 -1.71
C ILE A 146 9.92 11.80 -2.75
N GLU A 147 10.34 13.06 -2.77
CA GLU A 147 11.36 13.55 -3.71
C GLU A 147 12.78 13.12 -3.33
N THR A 148 13.01 12.76 -2.07
CA THR A 148 14.30 12.24 -1.60
C THR A 148 14.48 10.76 -1.94
N GLY A 149 13.45 10.10 -2.46
CA GLY A 149 13.45 8.70 -2.85
C GLY A 149 12.42 7.87 -2.07
N VAL A 150 12.22 6.63 -2.51
CA VAL A 150 11.29 5.67 -1.89
C VAL A 150 11.89 4.27 -1.84
N TRP A 151 11.53 3.51 -0.82
CA TRP A 151 11.84 2.09 -0.76
C TRP A 151 10.77 1.31 -1.52
N PHE A 152 11.11 0.70 -2.64
CA PHE A 152 10.19 -0.05 -3.49
C PHE A 152 10.42 -1.56 -3.33
N ALA A 153 9.36 -2.30 -3.02
CA ALA A 153 9.35 -3.77 -2.99
C ALA A 153 8.30 -4.30 -3.95
N GLY A 154 8.74 -4.89 -5.05
CA GLY A 154 7.83 -5.47 -6.04
C GLY A 154 8.48 -5.80 -7.37
N ASP A 155 7.63 -5.79 -8.38
CA ASP A 155 7.94 -6.26 -9.71
C ASP A 155 7.43 -5.27 -10.75
N ARG A 156 8.24 -5.00 -11.78
CA ARG A 156 7.87 -4.02 -12.84
C ARG A 156 6.57 -4.38 -13.56
N LEU A 157 6.30 -5.66 -13.78
CA LEU A 157 5.10 -6.14 -14.51
C LEU A 157 3.88 -6.26 -13.60
N PHE A 158 4.08 -6.57 -12.31
CA PHE A 158 3.00 -6.83 -11.36
C PHE A 158 2.74 -5.68 -10.37
N GLY A 159 3.59 -4.66 -10.34
CA GLY A 159 3.54 -3.58 -9.35
C GLY A 159 4.20 -3.99 -8.03
N GLY A 160 3.82 -3.34 -6.93
CA GLY A 160 4.50 -3.55 -5.65
C GLY A 160 3.93 -2.70 -4.54
N ALA A 161 4.74 -2.55 -3.49
CA ALA A 161 4.54 -1.55 -2.47
C ALA A 161 5.76 -0.62 -2.43
N ALA A 162 5.53 0.64 -2.09
CA ALA A 162 6.60 1.56 -1.78
C ALA A 162 6.37 2.22 -0.41
N PHE A 163 7.47 2.52 0.26
CA PHE A 163 7.51 3.26 1.52
C PHE A 163 8.23 4.58 1.29
N VAL A 164 7.60 5.67 1.74
CA VAL A 164 8.16 7.01 1.64
C VAL A 164 8.88 7.35 2.95
N PRO A 165 10.22 7.43 2.96
CA PRO A 165 10.96 7.88 4.14
C PRO A 165 10.55 9.32 4.51
N GLY A 166 10.52 9.62 5.81
CA GLY A 166 10.13 10.92 6.36
C GLY A 166 8.63 11.11 6.60
N SER A 167 7.75 10.66 5.70
CA SER A 167 6.28 10.71 5.94
C SER A 167 5.70 9.45 6.55
N GLY A 168 6.41 8.32 6.45
CA GLY A 168 5.90 7.03 6.90
C GLY A 168 4.72 6.51 6.07
N GLU A 169 4.47 7.09 4.89
CA GLU A 169 3.34 6.72 4.05
C GLU A 169 3.65 5.46 3.24
N LEU A 170 2.66 4.58 3.16
CA LEU A 170 2.71 3.35 2.36
C LEU A 170 1.93 3.55 1.07
N LEU A 171 2.60 3.24 -0.04
CA LEU A 171 2.07 3.36 -1.39
C LEU A 171 1.91 1.97 -1.98
N ILE A 172 0.72 1.68 -2.50
CA ILE A 172 0.48 0.49 -3.32
C ILE A 172 0.72 0.90 -4.77
N MET A 173 1.68 0.25 -5.42
CA MET A 173 2.09 0.56 -6.79
C MET A 173 1.57 -0.45 -7.80
N GLN A 174 1.18 0.06 -8.96
CA GLN A 174 0.72 -0.72 -10.09
C GLN A 174 1.26 -0.09 -11.38
N PRO A 175 1.79 -0.86 -12.34
CA PRO A 175 2.26 -0.28 -13.60
C PRO A 175 1.14 0.42 -14.33
N ASN A 176 1.49 1.56 -14.95
CA ASN A 176 0.55 2.27 -15.80
C ASN A 176 0.12 1.36 -16.95
N GLY A 177 -1.18 1.37 -17.27
CA GLY A 177 -1.71 0.48 -18.31
C GLY A 177 -1.78 -0.99 -17.90
N TRP A 178 -1.99 -1.35 -16.61
CA TRP A 178 -2.14 -2.74 -16.13
C TRP A 178 -2.82 -3.72 -17.09
N ARG A 179 -3.89 -3.33 -17.77
CA ARG A 179 -4.60 -4.19 -18.73
C ARG A 179 -3.78 -4.51 -19.98
N LEU A 180 -3.00 -3.54 -20.47
CA LEU A 180 -2.12 -3.69 -21.63
C LEU A 180 -1.03 -4.72 -21.35
N TRP A 181 -0.48 -4.73 -20.13
CA TRP A 181 0.54 -5.68 -19.70
C TRP A 181 0.01 -7.07 -19.34
N ALA A 182 -1.25 -7.38 -19.63
CA ALA A 182 -1.83 -8.68 -19.32
C ALA A 182 -1.17 -9.86 -20.07
N PRO A 183 -0.81 -9.74 -21.36
CA PRO A 183 -0.09 -10.78 -22.08
C PRO A 183 1.30 -11.02 -21.48
N GLU A 184 2.10 -9.98 -21.23
CA GLU A 184 3.44 -10.15 -20.66
C GLU A 184 3.40 -10.70 -19.22
N ARG A 185 2.37 -10.36 -18.42
CA ARG A 185 2.18 -10.97 -17.10
C ARG A 185 1.78 -12.45 -17.16
N LYS A 186 1.03 -12.86 -18.19
CA LYS A 186 0.67 -14.29 -18.38
C LYS A 186 1.88 -15.09 -18.85
N ASN A 187 2.72 -14.49 -19.67
CA ASN A 187 3.93 -15.09 -20.23
C ASN A 187 5.15 -14.91 -19.33
N ALA A 188 5.01 -14.25 -18.18
CA ALA A 188 6.08 -14.15 -17.20
C ALA A 188 6.46 -15.56 -16.69
N GLY A 189 7.75 -15.81 -16.49
CA GLY A 189 8.24 -17.10 -15.99
C GLY A 189 7.48 -17.56 -14.73
N ALA A 190 7.26 -18.87 -14.60
CA ALA A 190 6.46 -19.46 -13.54
C ALA A 190 6.88 -19.02 -12.13
N GLU A 191 8.18 -18.86 -11.91
CA GLU A 191 8.76 -18.39 -10.66
C GLU A 191 8.35 -16.93 -10.33
N ARG A 192 8.38 -16.04 -11.32
CA ARG A 192 7.98 -14.64 -11.19
C ARG A 192 6.48 -14.52 -10.90
N ILE A 193 5.65 -15.34 -11.54
CA ILE A 193 4.21 -15.43 -11.26
C ILE A 193 3.96 -15.95 -9.85
N ALA A 194 4.71 -16.97 -9.40
CA ALA A 194 4.58 -17.52 -8.06
C ALA A 194 4.99 -16.49 -6.99
N ARG A 195 6.07 -15.74 -7.22
CA ARG A 195 6.51 -14.64 -6.33
C ARG A 195 5.46 -13.51 -6.26
N ALA A 196 4.95 -13.06 -7.41
CA ALA A 196 3.86 -12.08 -7.46
C ALA A 196 2.56 -12.59 -6.81
N ARG A 197 2.30 -13.90 -6.88
CA ARG A 197 1.18 -14.55 -6.19
C ARG A 197 1.40 -14.57 -4.69
N ARG A 198 2.60 -14.89 -4.20
CA ARG A 198 2.96 -14.85 -2.76
C ARG A 198 2.90 -13.45 -2.19
N ALA A 199 3.28 -12.43 -2.96
CA ALA A 199 3.14 -11.02 -2.59
C ALA A 199 1.69 -10.52 -2.61
N GLY A 200 0.79 -11.17 -3.37
CA GLY A 200 -0.61 -10.73 -3.50
C GLY A 200 -0.83 -9.64 -4.57
N ILE A 201 0.21 -9.29 -5.31
CA ILE A 201 0.18 -8.27 -6.37
C ILE A 201 -0.31 -8.81 -7.71
N ARG A 202 -0.38 -10.15 -7.88
CA ARG A 202 -0.82 -10.80 -9.14
C ARG A 202 -2.17 -10.29 -9.69
N ARG A 203 -3.13 -10.03 -8.81
CA ARG A 203 -4.49 -9.57 -9.18
C ARG A 203 -4.79 -8.17 -8.65
N LEU A 204 -3.76 -7.43 -8.24
CA LEU A 204 -3.95 -6.08 -7.73
C LEU A 204 -4.64 -5.24 -8.79
N ARG A 205 -5.73 -4.57 -8.43
CA ARG A 205 -6.43 -3.66 -9.33
C ARG A 205 -6.75 -2.40 -8.56
N ILE A 206 -5.95 -1.37 -8.79
CA ILE A 206 -6.24 -0.04 -8.27
C ILE A 206 -7.45 0.46 -9.08
N ARG A 207 -8.64 0.44 -8.45
CA ARG A 207 -9.85 0.99 -9.07
C ARG A 207 -9.57 2.44 -9.44
N ARG A 208 -9.92 2.85 -10.67
CA ARG A 208 -9.87 4.27 -11.03
C ARG A 208 -10.82 5.02 -10.08
N PRO A 209 -10.40 6.16 -9.52
CA PRO A 209 -11.36 7.08 -8.91
C PRO A 209 -12.35 7.44 -10.01
N VAL A 210 -13.65 7.36 -9.69
CA VAL A 210 -14.69 7.82 -10.62
C VAL A 210 -14.42 9.30 -10.84
N ARG A 211 -14.13 9.66 -12.09
CA ARG A 211 -13.93 11.05 -12.47
C ARG A 211 -15.31 11.71 -12.35
N VAL A 212 -15.57 12.39 -11.24
CA VAL A 212 -16.72 13.29 -11.15
C VAL A 212 -16.29 14.50 -11.97
N ASN A 213 -16.69 14.52 -13.23
CA ASN A 213 -16.61 15.73 -14.03
C ASN A 213 -17.62 16.70 -13.41
N GLY A 214 -17.11 17.74 -12.76
CA GLY A 214 -17.86 18.98 -12.53
C GLY A 214 -17.61 19.91 -13.70
#